data_AF-A0A3N0FRT5-F1
#
_entry.id   AF-A0A3N0FRT5-F1
#
_cell.length_a   1.000
_cell.length_b   1.000
_cell.length_c   1.000
_cell.angle_alpha   90.00
_cell.angle_beta   90.00
_cell.angle_gamma   90.00
#
_symmetry.space_group_name_H-M   'P 1'
#
loop_
_entity.id
_entity.type
_entity.pdbx_description
1 polymer ?
#
loop_
_entity_poly.entity_id
_entity_poly.type
_entity_poly.pdbx_seq_one_letter_code
_entity_poly.pdbx_strand_id
1 'polypeptide(L)'
;MKVAKDLVVSLAYQVRTEDGVLVDESPVSAPLDYLHGHGSLISGLEKALEGRDVGERFDVSVGANDAYGEYDDNLVQRVPKDVFVGVDELQVGMRFLADTDQGPVPVEITEVQDEHVVVDGNHMLAGQNLKFNVEVVAIREATEEELAHGHVHGEHDHDHDHEGCCGGHGHDHDHDHGKGGCGGNGGCGCHH
;
A
#
# COMPACT_ATOMS: atom_id res chain seq x y z
N MET A 1 13.15 27.08 4.84
CA MET A 1 12.96 26.24 3.63
C MET A 1 11.50 25.84 3.63
N LYS A 2 10.82 25.97 2.48
CA LYS A 2 9.39 25.69 2.36
C LYS A 2 9.20 24.39 1.60
N VAL A 3 8.09 23.70 1.88
CA VAL A 3 7.70 22.52 1.10
C VAL A 3 7.46 22.95 -0.35
N ALA A 4 8.12 22.25 -1.27
CA ALA A 4 8.05 22.47 -2.71
C ALA A 4 8.30 21.14 -3.43
N LYS A 5 8.00 21.11 -4.74
CA LYS A 5 8.21 19.93 -5.59
C LYS A 5 9.68 19.48 -5.56
N ASP A 6 9.90 18.17 -5.66
CA ASP A 6 11.22 17.51 -5.69
C ASP A 6 11.99 17.60 -4.36
N LEU A 7 11.30 17.89 -3.26
CA LEU A 7 11.84 17.86 -1.91
C LEU A 7 11.33 16.65 -1.14
N VAL A 8 12.21 16.08 -0.33
CA VAL A 8 11.84 15.07 0.66
C VAL A 8 11.36 15.77 1.91
N VAL A 9 10.16 15.41 2.35
CA VAL A 9 9.52 16.01 3.52
C VAL A 9 9.22 14.91 4.52
N SER A 10 9.78 15.07 5.72
CA SER A 10 9.43 14.25 6.89
C SER A 10 8.25 14.90 7.57
N LEU A 11 7.12 14.22 7.65
CA LEU A 11 5.96 14.71 8.38
C LEU A 11 5.41 13.67 9.33
N ALA A 12 4.90 14.15 10.47
CA ALA A 12 4.04 13.38 11.34
C ALA A 12 2.59 13.72 10.99
N TYR A 13 1.72 12.72 10.92
CA TYR A 13 0.32 12.95 10.67
C TYR A 13 -0.57 12.07 11.53
N GLN A 14 -1.80 12.53 11.73
CA GLN A 14 -2.85 11.72 12.32
C GLN A 14 -4.12 11.92 11.49
N VAL A 15 -4.68 10.84 10.97
CA VAL A 15 -5.89 10.87 10.15
C VAL A 15 -7.05 10.23 10.88
N ARG A 16 -8.16 10.97 10.92
CA ARG A 16 -9.41 10.55 11.54
C ARG A 16 -10.57 10.69 10.56
N THR A 17 -11.54 9.77 10.65
CA THR A 17 -12.81 9.90 9.94
C THR A 17 -13.68 11.01 10.54
N GLU A 18 -14.76 11.40 9.86
CA GLU A 18 -15.74 12.34 10.42
C GLU A 18 -16.38 11.83 11.72
N ASP A 19 -16.54 10.51 11.86
CA ASP A 19 -17.03 9.85 13.07
C ASP A 19 -16.01 9.85 14.23
N GLY A 20 -14.80 10.38 14.00
CA GLY A 20 -13.75 10.48 15.00
C GLY A 20 -12.93 9.20 15.18
N VAL A 21 -13.12 8.20 14.32
CA VAL A 21 -12.33 6.96 14.30
C VAL A 21 -10.94 7.28 13.78
N LEU A 22 -9.92 6.88 14.53
CA LEU A 22 -8.54 6.97 14.07
C LEU A 22 -8.31 5.93 12.98
N VAL A 23 -7.95 6.39 11.79
CA VAL A 23 -7.67 5.52 10.64
C VAL A 23 -6.20 5.13 10.63
N ASP A 24 -5.33 6.12 10.78
CA ASP A 24 -3.88 5.94 10.72
C ASP A 24 -3.18 7.09 11.48
N GLU A 25 -1.99 6.82 11.99
CA GLU A 25 -1.16 7.81 12.65
C GLU A 25 0.34 7.52 12.49
N SER A 26 1.08 8.56 12.15
CA SER A 26 2.54 8.61 12.17
C SER A 26 2.97 9.66 13.20
N PRO A 27 3.53 9.25 14.35
CA PRO A 27 4.02 10.18 15.37
C PRO A 27 5.34 10.83 14.95
N VAL A 28 5.69 11.97 15.57
CA VAL A 28 6.98 12.65 15.35
C VAL A 28 8.22 11.80 15.67
N SER A 29 8.07 10.72 16.45
CA SER A 29 9.15 9.77 16.72
C SER A 29 9.44 8.83 15.54
N ALA A 30 8.49 8.66 14.63
CA ALA A 30 8.58 7.86 13.42
C ALA A 30 7.88 8.62 12.28
N PRO A 31 8.43 9.77 11.84
CA PRO A 31 7.83 10.58 10.81
C PRO A 31 7.80 9.82 9.49
N LEU A 32 6.77 10.06 8.69
CA LEU A 32 6.68 9.55 7.34
C LEU A 32 7.50 10.46 6.41
N ASP A 33 8.52 9.88 5.80
CA ASP A 33 9.30 10.54 4.76
C ASP A 33 8.68 10.25 3.39
N TYR A 34 8.35 11.31 2.65
CA TYR A 34 7.82 11.19 1.30
C TYR A 34 8.43 12.24 0.36
N LEU A 35 8.31 12.00 -0.94
CA LEU A 35 8.79 12.89 -1.99
C LEU A 35 7.64 13.78 -2.48
N HIS A 36 7.77 15.08 -2.29
CA HIS A 36 6.69 16.02 -2.60
C HIS A 36 6.53 16.26 -4.11
N GLY A 37 5.30 16.16 -4.61
CA GLY A 37 4.95 16.42 -6.01
C GLY A 37 5.18 15.23 -6.95
N HIS A 38 5.37 14.03 -6.39
CA HIS A 38 5.46 12.76 -7.12
C HIS A 38 4.26 11.84 -6.85
N GLY A 39 3.23 12.32 -6.17
CA GLY A 39 2.01 11.54 -5.89
C GLY A 39 2.24 10.43 -4.86
N SER A 40 3.22 10.60 -3.96
CA SER A 40 3.45 9.68 -2.84
C SER A 40 2.34 9.80 -1.79
N LEU A 41 1.68 10.96 -1.72
CA LEU A 41 0.54 11.21 -0.84
C LEU A 41 -0.70 11.63 -1.62
N ILE A 42 -1.84 11.62 -0.92
CA ILE A 42 -3.11 12.09 -1.46
C ILE A 42 -2.99 13.56 -1.90
N SER A 43 -3.55 13.88 -3.07
CA SER A 43 -3.37 15.19 -3.71
C SER A 43 -3.83 16.36 -2.84
N GLY A 44 -4.87 16.18 -2.02
CA GLY A 44 -5.36 17.21 -1.11
C GLY A 44 -4.39 17.53 0.02
N LEU A 45 -3.67 16.50 0.51
CA LEU A 45 -2.66 16.66 1.55
C LEU A 45 -1.39 17.31 0.99
N GLU A 46 -0.92 16.87 -0.19
CA GLU A 46 0.23 17.50 -0.84
C GLU A 46 -0.02 19.00 -1.10
N LYS A 47 -1.17 19.37 -1.68
CA LYS A 47 -1.53 20.79 -1.89
C LYS A 47 -1.57 21.61 -0.60
N ALA A 48 -2.02 21.00 0.51
CA ALA A 48 -2.10 21.69 1.80
C ALA A 48 -0.73 21.88 2.47
N LEU A 49 0.21 20.99 2.17
CA LEU A 49 1.61 21.04 2.60
C LEU A 49 2.44 22.03 1.80
N GLU A 50 2.09 22.28 0.54
CA GLU A 50 2.83 23.20 -0.33
C GLU A 50 2.98 24.59 0.32
N GLY A 51 4.22 25.09 0.40
CA GLY A 51 4.53 26.40 0.97
C GLY A 51 4.61 26.48 2.50
N ARG A 52 4.35 25.38 3.22
CA ARG A 52 4.49 25.28 4.68
C ARG A 52 5.95 25.27 5.12
N ASP A 53 6.20 25.73 6.34
CA ASP A 53 7.53 25.79 6.93
C ASP A 53 7.78 24.61 7.90
N VAL A 54 9.06 24.26 8.11
CA VAL A 54 9.45 23.19 9.05
C VAL A 54 9.02 23.53 10.48
N GLY A 55 8.47 22.56 11.19
CA GLY A 55 7.93 22.69 12.54
C GLY A 55 6.51 23.24 12.60
N GLU A 56 5.89 23.51 11.44
CA GLU A 56 4.51 23.98 11.37
C GLU A 56 3.54 22.80 11.54
N ARG A 57 2.61 22.95 12.49
CA ARG A 57 1.51 22.01 12.71
C ARG A 57 0.20 22.67 12.33
N PHE A 58 -0.59 21.96 11.53
CA PHE A 58 -1.89 22.43 11.07
C PHE A 58 -2.86 21.28 10.85
N ASP A 59 -4.15 21.63 10.85
CA ASP A 59 -5.24 20.71 10.55
C ASP A 59 -5.73 20.97 9.13
N VAL A 60 -5.88 19.91 8.34
CA VAL A 60 -6.48 19.95 7.01
C VAL A 60 -7.59 18.92 6.93
N SER A 61 -8.75 19.36 6.43
CA SER A 61 -9.85 18.45 6.08
C SER A 61 -9.76 18.18 4.58
N VAL A 62 -9.49 16.93 4.22
CA VAL A 62 -9.41 16.49 2.83
C VAL A 62 -10.71 15.76 2.52
N GLY A 63 -11.43 16.26 1.52
CA GLY A 63 -12.65 15.60 1.05
C GLY A 63 -12.32 14.26 0.38
N ALA A 64 -13.30 13.37 0.28
CA ALA A 64 -13.15 12.06 -0.33
C ALA A 64 -12.40 12.11 -1.69
N ASN A 65 -12.81 13.02 -2.58
CA ASN A 65 -12.21 13.26 -3.89
C ASN A 65 -10.69 13.47 -3.90
N ASP A 66 -10.18 14.25 -2.95
CA ASP A 66 -8.77 14.61 -2.88
C ASP A 66 -7.98 13.68 -1.94
N ALA A 67 -8.66 12.74 -1.26
CA ALA A 67 -8.10 11.73 -0.37
C ALA A 67 -7.96 10.37 -1.09
N TYR A 68 -8.86 9.42 -0.79
CA TYR A 68 -8.87 8.07 -1.37
C TYR A 68 -9.80 7.96 -2.60
N GLY A 69 -10.34 9.09 -3.06
CA GLY A 69 -11.32 9.15 -4.14
C GLY A 69 -12.75 9.22 -3.63
N GLU A 70 -13.64 9.68 -4.50
CA GLU A 70 -15.08 9.50 -4.32
C GLU A 70 -15.43 8.00 -4.38
N TYR A 71 -16.51 7.64 -3.69
CA TYR A 71 -17.09 6.32 -3.86
C TYR A 71 -17.59 6.22 -5.31
N ASP A 72 -16.98 5.34 -6.09
CA ASP A 72 -17.35 5.14 -7.48
C ASP A 72 -18.34 3.98 -7.59
N ASP A 73 -19.60 4.31 -7.90
CA ASP A 73 -20.63 3.31 -8.17
C ASP A 73 -20.26 2.42 -9.38
N ASN A 74 -19.36 2.85 -10.26
CA ASN A 74 -18.88 2.01 -11.38
C ASN A 74 -17.89 0.92 -10.94
N LEU A 75 -17.24 1.09 -9.78
CA LEU A 75 -16.45 0.03 -9.15
C LEU A 75 -17.33 -1.00 -8.42
N VAL A 76 -18.62 -0.68 -8.23
CA VAL A 76 -19.62 -1.61 -7.73
C VAL A 76 -20.18 -2.42 -8.89
N GLN A 77 -19.79 -3.69 -8.97
CA GLN A 77 -20.18 -4.56 -10.07
C GLN A 77 -21.12 -5.66 -9.61
N ARG A 78 -22.09 -5.99 -10.48
CA ARG A 78 -22.98 -7.13 -10.29
C ARG A 78 -22.43 -8.29 -11.07
N VAL A 79 -21.92 -9.29 -10.36
CA VAL A 79 -21.30 -10.46 -10.96
C VAL A 79 -22.23 -11.66 -10.74
N PRO A 80 -22.55 -12.44 -11.79
CA PRO A 80 -23.31 -13.67 -11.63
C PRO A 80 -22.55 -14.65 -10.72
N LYS A 81 -23.28 -15.40 -9.88
CA LYS A 81 -22.65 -16.41 -9.00
C LYS A 81 -21.91 -17.48 -9.77
N ASP A 82 -22.33 -17.76 -11.01
CA ASP A 82 -21.70 -18.74 -11.90
C ASP A 82 -20.22 -18.44 -12.20
N VAL A 83 -19.78 -17.19 -12.04
CA VAL A 83 -18.38 -16.79 -12.23
C VAL A 83 -17.51 -17.23 -11.05
N PHE A 84 -18.09 -17.36 -9.86
CA PHE A 84 -17.40 -17.80 -8.64
C PHE A 84 -17.34 -19.32 -8.55
N VAL A 85 -16.75 -19.95 -9.56
CA VAL A 85 -16.60 -21.40 -9.63
C VAL A 85 -15.60 -21.87 -8.57
N GLY A 86 -16.05 -22.73 -7.65
CA GLY A 86 -15.19 -23.34 -6.62
C GLY A 86 -15.26 -22.67 -5.24
N VAL A 87 -16.19 -21.73 -5.03
CA VAL A 87 -16.50 -21.16 -3.72
C VAL A 87 -17.85 -21.73 -3.26
N ASP A 88 -17.84 -22.60 -2.25
CA ASP A 88 -19.06 -23.29 -1.78
C ASP A 88 -20.06 -22.35 -1.09
N GLU A 89 -19.58 -21.28 -0.43
CA GLU A 89 -20.42 -20.26 0.22
C GLU A 89 -19.93 -18.85 -0.10
N LEU A 90 -20.72 -18.09 -0.86
CA LEU A 90 -20.52 -16.65 -1.04
C LEU A 90 -21.15 -15.92 0.14
N GLN A 91 -20.33 -15.24 0.93
CA GLN A 91 -20.75 -14.46 2.09
C GLN A 91 -20.41 -12.98 1.92
N VAL A 92 -21.25 -12.12 2.48
CA VAL A 92 -20.97 -10.68 2.55
C VAL A 92 -19.70 -10.46 3.39
N GLY A 93 -18.82 -9.58 2.91
CA GLY A 93 -17.51 -9.30 3.49
C GLY A 93 -16.37 -10.18 2.95
N MET A 94 -16.66 -11.17 2.09
CA MET A 94 -15.61 -11.93 1.43
C MET A 94 -14.90 -11.10 0.37
N ARG A 95 -13.57 -11.21 0.31
CA ARG A 95 -12.72 -10.49 -0.64
C ARG A 95 -12.25 -11.42 -1.76
N PHE A 96 -12.33 -10.92 -2.99
CA PHE A 96 -11.93 -11.61 -4.20
C PHE A 96 -11.04 -10.71 -5.05
N LEU A 97 -10.21 -11.28 -5.90
CA LEU A 97 -9.57 -10.53 -6.97
C LEU A 97 -10.44 -10.67 -8.21
N ALA A 98 -11.06 -9.56 -8.63
CA ALA A 98 -11.78 -9.49 -9.89
C ALA A 98 -10.82 -9.08 -11.00
N ASP A 99 -10.73 -9.87 -12.06
CA ASP A 99 -10.02 -9.46 -13.28
C ASP A 99 -10.87 -8.41 -14.02
N THR A 100 -10.41 -7.17 -14.01
CA THR A 100 -11.02 -6.05 -14.73
C THR A 100 -10.15 -5.65 -15.93
N ASP A 101 -10.67 -4.79 -16.81
CA ASP A 101 -9.89 -4.21 -17.92
C ASP A 101 -8.68 -3.38 -17.44
N GLN A 102 -8.64 -3.00 -16.16
CA GLN A 102 -7.53 -2.29 -15.51
C GLN A 102 -6.54 -3.24 -14.81
N GLY A 103 -6.79 -4.55 -14.84
CA GLY A 103 -6.03 -5.58 -14.13
C GLY A 103 -6.81 -6.23 -12.99
N PRO A 104 -6.16 -7.13 -12.22
CA PRO A 104 -6.76 -7.77 -11.06
C PRO A 104 -6.98 -6.74 -9.94
N VAL A 105 -8.24 -6.43 -9.66
CA VAL A 105 -8.65 -5.48 -8.62
C VAL A 105 -9.23 -6.26 -7.44
N PRO A 106 -8.76 -6.04 -6.21
CA PRO A 106 -9.39 -6.61 -5.03
C PRO A 106 -10.79 -5.99 -4.84
N VAL A 107 -11.81 -6.84 -4.77
CA VAL A 107 -13.20 -6.46 -4.54
C VAL A 107 -13.76 -7.20 -3.32
N GLU A 108 -14.70 -6.60 -2.62
CA GLU A 108 -15.38 -7.18 -1.46
C GLU A 108 -16.86 -7.39 -1.76
N ILE A 109 -17.43 -8.53 -1.37
CA ILE A 109 -18.87 -8.78 -1.54
C ILE A 109 -19.64 -7.92 -0.54
N THR A 110 -20.44 -6.98 -1.03
CA THR A 110 -21.33 -6.14 -0.18
C THR A 110 -22.73 -6.72 -0.06
N GLU A 111 -23.18 -7.47 -1.07
CA GLU A 111 -24.51 -8.07 -1.08
C GLU A 111 -24.52 -9.40 -1.85
N VAL A 112 -25.25 -10.39 -1.34
CA VAL A 112 -25.46 -11.68 -1.99
C VAL A 112 -26.96 -11.84 -2.28
N GLN A 113 -27.36 -11.80 -3.55
CA GLN A 113 -28.73 -12.11 -3.98
C GLN A 113 -28.82 -13.54 -4.51
N ASP A 114 -30.01 -14.03 -4.87
CA ASP A 114 -30.20 -15.41 -5.34
C ASP A 114 -29.41 -15.71 -6.63
N GLU A 115 -29.50 -14.85 -7.65
CA GLU A 115 -28.89 -15.06 -8.98
C GLU A 115 -27.54 -14.34 -9.18
N HIS A 116 -27.25 -13.28 -8.44
CA HIS A 116 -26.04 -12.47 -8.60
C HIS A 116 -25.49 -11.99 -7.25
N VAL A 117 -24.22 -11.61 -7.23
CA VAL A 117 -23.56 -10.95 -6.09
C VAL A 117 -23.14 -9.54 -6.48
N VAL A 118 -23.21 -8.64 -5.51
CA VAL A 118 -22.69 -7.28 -5.63
C VAL A 118 -21.31 -7.26 -5.00
N VAL A 119 -20.32 -6.94 -5.82
CA VAL A 119 -18.94 -6.75 -5.38
C VAL A 119 -18.59 -5.27 -5.46
N ASP A 120 -17.84 -4.81 -4.49
CA ASP A 120 -17.38 -3.43 -4.37
C ASP A 120 -15.85 -3.40 -4.42
N GLY A 121 -15.30 -2.78 -5.46
CA GLY A 121 -13.87 -2.56 -5.63
C GLY A 121 -13.36 -1.26 -5.02
N ASN A 122 -14.21 -0.47 -4.37
CA ASN A 122 -13.80 0.78 -3.76
C ASN A 122 -12.88 0.53 -2.56
N HIS A 123 -11.96 1.48 -2.33
CA HIS A 123 -11.19 1.50 -1.11
C HIS A 123 -12.13 1.69 0.09
N MET A 124 -11.86 1.05 1.23
CA MET A 124 -12.72 1.15 2.43
C MET A 124 -12.95 2.59 2.93
N LEU A 125 -12.07 3.51 2.54
CA LEU A 125 -12.12 4.94 2.90
C LEU A 125 -12.59 5.83 1.74
N ALA A 126 -12.92 5.27 0.58
CA ALA A 126 -13.47 6.00 -0.55
C ALA A 126 -14.83 6.60 -0.16
N GLY A 127 -15.10 7.83 -0.60
CA GLY A 127 -16.33 8.55 -0.24
C GLY A 127 -16.35 9.16 1.16
N GLN A 128 -15.33 8.93 2.00
CA GLN A 128 -15.26 9.51 3.35
C GLN A 128 -14.38 10.76 3.39
N ASN A 129 -14.86 11.81 4.07
CA ASN A 129 -14.02 12.96 4.36
C ASN A 129 -13.10 12.63 5.53
N LEU A 130 -11.82 12.98 5.38
CA LEU A 130 -10.80 12.66 6.35
C LEU A 130 -10.19 13.94 6.92
N LYS A 131 -10.02 13.96 8.24
CA LYS A 131 -9.36 15.05 8.96
C LYS A 131 -7.94 14.65 9.27
N PHE A 132 -7.00 15.37 8.69
CA PHE A 132 -5.57 15.18 8.87
C PHE A 132 -5.03 16.26 9.80
N ASN A 133 -4.40 15.84 10.89
CA ASN A 133 -3.53 16.66 11.72
C ASN A 133 -2.12 16.42 11.23
N VAL A 134 -1.44 17.44 10.71
CA VAL A 134 -0.14 17.27 10.06
C VAL A 134 0.88 18.20 10.70
N GLU A 135 2.08 17.69 10.90
CA GLU A 135 3.21 18.41 11.45
C GLU A 135 4.44 18.15 10.58
N VAL A 136 5.00 19.22 10.02
CA VAL A 136 6.20 19.13 9.20
C VAL A 136 7.41 19.02 10.12
N VAL A 137 8.09 17.87 10.13
CA VAL A 137 9.23 17.60 11.01
C VAL A 137 10.54 18.09 10.39
N ALA A 138 10.76 17.77 9.11
CA ALA A 138 11.96 18.16 8.38
C ALA A 138 11.67 18.29 6.88
N ILE A 139 12.49 19.08 6.20
CA ILE A 139 12.50 19.20 4.74
C ILE A 139 13.96 19.13 4.30
N ARG A 140 14.23 18.29 3.30
CA ARG A 140 15.53 18.17 2.65
C ARG A 140 15.36 18.07 1.13
N GLU A 141 16.44 18.32 0.42
CA GLU A 141 16.49 18.07 -1.03
C GLU A 141 16.57 16.55 -1.29
N ALA A 142 15.83 16.09 -2.29
CA ALA A 142 15.89 14.70 -2.75
C ALA A 142 17.21 14.45 -3.49
N THR A 143 17.76 13.24 -3.36
CA THR A 143 18.90 12.85 -4.20
C THR A 143 18.44 12.51 -5.62
N GLU A 144 19.37 12.53 -6.59
CA GLU A 144 19.05 12.16 -7.97
C GLU A 144 18.50 10.74 -8.09
N GLU A 145 18.93 9.83 -7.21
CA GLU A 145 18.41 8.46 -7.13
C GLU A 145 16.96 8.43 -6.63
N GLU A 146 16.63 9.16 -5.55
CA GLU A 146 15.26 9.24 -5.03
C GLU A 146 14.30 9.88 -6.03
N LEU A 147 14.76 10.88 -6.79
CA LEU A 147 13.98 11.50 -7.87
C LEU A 147 13.76 10.54 -9.05
N ALA A 148 14.76 9.72 -9.37
CA ALA A 148 14.65 8.71 -10.42
C ALA A 148 13.73 7.55 -10.02
N HIS A 149 13.75 7.18 -8.74
CA HIS A 149 12.97 6.08 -8.17
C HIS A 149 11.56 6.51 -7.69
N GLY A 150 11.32 7.81 -7.51
CA GLY A 150 10.02 8.36 -7.09
C GLY A 150 9.66 8.09 -5.62
N HIS A 151 10.61 7.63 -4.80
CA HIS A 151 10.41 7.37 -3.37
C HIS A 151 11.67 7.70 -2.57
N VAL A 152 11.49 7.97 -1.28
CA VAL A 152 12.57 8.32 -0.35
C VAL A 152 13.31 7.05 0.05
N HIS A 153 14.64 7.07 -0.04
CA HIS A 153 15.50 6.01 0.47
C HIS A 153 15.92 6.41 1.89
N GLY A 154 15.07 6.11 2.87
CA GLY A 154 15.35 6.34 4.29
C GLY A 154 16.25 5.27 4.90
N GLU A 155 16.75 5.52 6.12
CA GLU A 155 17.63 4.64 6.92
C GLU A 155 17.01 3.26 7.28
N HIS A 156 15.77 3.03 6.87
CA HIS A 156 15.22 1.70 6.73
C HIS A 156 15.62 1.16 5.35
N ASP A 157 16.70 0.37 5.34
CA ASP A 157 16.96 -0.67 4.35
C ASP A 157 15.68 -1.52 4.17
N HIS A 158 14.77 -1.02 3.37
CA HIS A 158 13.91 -1.88 2.60
C HIS A 158 14.77 -2.34 1.43
N ASP A 159 15.67 -3.29 1.75
CA ASP A 159 16.24 -4.26 0.82
C ASP A 159 15.06 -4.90 0.08
N HIS A 160 14.61 -4.22 -0.96
CA HIS A 160 13.79 -4.79 -2.00
C HIS A 160 14.62 -4.76 -3.27
N ASP A 161 15.74 -5.49 -3.23
CA ASP A 161 16.14 -6.34 -4.35
C ASP A 161 15.00 -7.35 -4.61
N HIS A 162 13.86 -6.86 -5.11
CA HIS A 162 12.86 -7.70 -5.75
C HIS A 162 13.02 -7.55 -7.26
N GLU A 163 14.17 -8.03 -7.76
CA GLU A 163 14.17 -8.75 -9.03
C GLU A 163 13.24 -9.96 -8.88
N GLY A 164 11.95 -9.78 -9.13
CA GLY A 164 11.03 -10.91 -9.18
C GLY A 164 9.58 -10.57 -8.83
N CYS A 165 8.91 -9.88 -9.74
CA CYS A 165 7.48 -10.09 -9.93
C CYS A 165 7.30 -11.54 -10.43
N CYS A 166 6.97 -12.46 -9.52
CA CYS A 166 6.49 -13.78 -9.87
C CYS A 166 5.42 -14.21 -8.86
N GLY A 167 4.24 -14.50 -9.39
CA GLY A 167 3.07 -14.94 -8.65
C GLY A 167 3.30 -16.18 -7.80
N GLY A 168 2.35 -16.40 -6.91
CA GLY A 168 2.48 -17.30 -5.78
C GLY A 168 2.87 -18.74 -6.10
N HIS A 169 3.48 -19.37 -5.10
CA HIS A 169 3.27 -20.77 -4.78
C HIS A 169 3.67 -20.97 -3.31
N GLY A 170 2.74 -21.47 -2.52
CA GLY A 170 3.05 -22.00 -1.20
C GLY A 170 4.07 -23.13 -1.35
N HIS A 171 5.11 -23.08 -0.54
CA HIS A 171 5.94 -24.24 -0.26
C HIS A 171 6.34 -24.17 1.20
N ASP A 172 5.55 -24.85 2.04
CA ASP A 172 6.02 -25.39 3.30
C ASP A 172 7.32 -26.16 3.05
N HIS A 173 8.40 -25.72 3.68
CA HIS A 173 9.56 -26.56 3.90
C HIS A 173 10.07 -26.36 5.32
N ASP A 174 9.53 -27.20 6.21
CA ASP A 174 10.21 -27.68 7.40
C ASP A 174 11.63 -28.12 7.04
N HIS A 175 12.63 -27.38 7.51
CA HIS A 175 14.02 -27.84 7.48
C HIS A 175 14.52 -28.07 8.91
N ASP A 176 14.26 -29.31 9.35
CA ASP A 176 14.86 -29.96 10.50
C ASP A 176 16.41 -30.00 10.37
N HIS A 177 17.09 -29.56 11.43
CA HIS A 177 18.54 -29.58 11.55
C HIS A 177 19.05 -30.99 11.88
N GLY A 178 19.13 -31.85 10.87
CA GLY A 178 19.71 -33.19 10.95
C GLY A 178 21.18 -33.24 10.53
N LYS A 179 22.10 -33.30 11.50
CA LYS A 179 23.51 -33.69 11.28
C LYS A 179 23.61 -35.04 10.54
N GLY A 180 24.40 -35.11 9.47
CA GLY A 180 24.76 -36.41 8.88
C GLY A 180 25.71 -36.38 7.69
N GLY A 181 26.97 -36.76 7.92
CA GLY A 181 27.73 -37.60 6.99
C GLY A 181 28.45 -36.94 5.82
N CYS A 182 29.63 -36.36 6.08
CA CYS A 182 30.68 -36.29 5.07
C CYS A 182 31.28 -37.70 4.91
N GLY A 183 31.05 -38.36 3.78
CA GLY A 183 31.51 -39.73 3.53
C GLY A 183 31.76 -40.03 2.05
N GLY A 184 33.06 -40.06 1.68
CA GLY A 184 33.64 -40.79 0.54
C GLY A 184 33.39 -40.20 -0.85
N ASN A 185 34.30 -40.17 -1.82
CA ASN A 185 35.63 -40.75 -2.04
C ASN A 185 36.30 -39.83 -3.10
N GLY A 186 37.59 -39.52 -3.10
CA GLY A 186 38.71 -40.40 -2.79
C GLY A 186 39.12 -41.19 -4.03
N GLY A 187 39.97 -40.61 -4.88
CA GLY A 187 40.94 -41.37 -5.68
C GLY A 187 40.67 -41.52 -7.18
N CYS A 188 41.20 -40.57 -7.96
CA CYS A 188 41.70 -40.88 -9.30
C CYS A 188 43.02 -41.63 -9.13
N GLY A 189 43.03 -42.94 -9.42
CA GLY A 189 44.18 -43.83 -9.36
C GLY A 189 43.95 -45.14 -10.12
N CYS A 190 44.35 -45.14 -11.41
CA CYS A 190 44.86 -46.24 -12.25
C CYS A 190 44.20 -47.64 -12.25
N HIS A 191 43.63 -48.07 -13.39
CA HIS A 191 44.24 -49.02 -14.36
C HIS A 191 43.20 -49.69 -15.29
N HIS A 192 43.63 -49.80 -16.56
CA HIS A 192 43.23 -50.70 -17.68
C HIS A 192 41.75 -50.90 -18.01
#